data_AF-A0A6I3KTC0-F1
#
_entry.id   AF-A0A6I3KTC0-F1
#
_cell.length_a   1.000
_cell.length_b   1.000
_cell.length_c   1.000
_cell.angle_alpha   90.00
_cell.angle_beta   90.00
_cell.angle_gamma   90.00
#
_symmetry.space_group_name_H-M   'P 1'
#
loop_
_entity.id
_entity.type
_entity.pdbx_description
1 polymer ?
#
loop_
_entity_poly.entity_id
_entity_poly.type
_entity_poly.pdbx_seq_one_letter_code
_entity_poly.pdbx_strand_id
1 'polypeptide(L)'
;MTYALYAWGNFIDEVGLDRDPGWLDAALLRGERDVVSEELMIGDTETLRVDGPGTIFTVDGQRVEGRDLVGRDLGDARWQVAQILVATDGTHEDALRVMAVVEEDGDYATDTAPQHNPVGVGEVVTLWSDEHGQWDLALVRRAVTG
;
A
#
# COMPACT_ATOMS: atom_id res chain seq x y z
N MET A 1 -2.72 19.55 -2.57
CA MET A 1 -1.86 18.49 -2.01
C MET A 1 -2.77 17.34 -1.67
N THR A 2 -2.29 16.11 -1.85
CA THR A 2 -3.06 14.89 -1.57
C THR A 2 -2.27 14.04 -0.59
N TYR A 3 -2.96 13.36 0.31
CA TYR A 3 -2.39 12.39 1.23
C TYR A 3 -2.62 10.98 0.69
N ALA A 4 -1.64 10.11 0.86
CA ALA A 4 -1.68 8.72 0.44
C ALA A 4 -1.22 7.86 1.61
N LEU A 5 -1.99 6.84 1.94
CA LEU A 5 -1.61 5.88 2.98
C LEU A 5 -1.07 4.63 2.29
N TYR A 6 0.19 4.31 2.54
CA TYR A 6 0.82 3.09 2.04
C TYR A 6 0.92 2.06 3.16
N ALA A 7 0.73 0.79 2.82
CA ALA A 7 0.88 -0.34 3.73
C ALA A 7 1.82 -1.41 3.15
N TRP A 8 2.62 -2.03 4.00
CA TRP A 8 3.49 -3.17 3.67
C TRP A 8 3.78 -3.99 4.93
N GLY A 9 4.50 -5.09 4.79
CA GLY A 9 4.93 -5.91 5.92
C GLY A 9 5.40 -7.28 5.47
N ASN A 10 6.04 -8.03 6.36
CA ASN A 10 6.47 -9.40 6.04
C ASN A 10 5.29 -10.37 5.88
N PHE A 11 4.14 -10.11 6.50
CA PHE A 11 2.94 -10.94 6.36
C PHE A 11 2.60 -11.21 4.88
N ILE A 12 2.65 -10.16 4.05
CA ILE A 12 2.29 -10.21 2.63
C ILE A 12 3.23 -11.15 1.85
N ASP A 13 4.53 -11.19 2.19
CA ASP A 13 5.50 -12.14 1.61
C ASP A 13 5.32 -13.55 2.17
N GLU A 14 5.08 -13.67 3.48
CA GLU A 14 4.93 -14.95 4.18
C GLU A 14 3.76 -15.79 3.66
N VAL A 15 2.64 -15.14 3.36
CA VAL A 15 1.47 -15.81 2.76
C VAL A 15 1.53 -15.86 1.23
N GLY A 16 2.56 -15.25 0.62
CA GLY A 16 2.75 -15.20 -0.83
C GLY A 16 1.78 -14.27 -1.56
N LEU A 17 1.04 -13.44 -0.81
CA LEU A 17 0.13 -12.45 -1.36
C LEU A 17 0.89 -11.44 -2.22
N ASP A 18 2.15 -11.13 -1.91
CA ASP A 18 2.99 -10.20 -2.68
C ASP A 18 3.20 -10.63 -4.14
N ARG A 19 3.02 -11.91 -4.44
CA ARG A 19 3.21 -12.53 -5.76
C ARG A 19 1.91 -13.10 -6.35
N ASP A 20 0.76 -12.83 -5.73
CA ASP A 20 -0.53 -13.31 -6.23
C ASP A 20 -0.85 -12.67 -7.61
N PRO A 21 -1.03 -13.46 -8.68
CA PRO A 21 -1.22 -12.92 -10.03
C PRO A 21 -2.45 -12.02 -10.18
N GLY A 22 -3.41 -12.06 -9.26
CA GLY A 22 -4.53 -11.14 -9.17
C GLY A 22 -4.12 -9.68 -9.02
N TRP A 23 -2.91 -9.40 -8.51
CA TRP A 23 -2.35 -8.04 -8.49
C TRP A 23 -2.11 -7.45 -9.88
N LEU A 24 -1.94 -8.30 -10.90
CA LEU A 24 -1.72 -7.89 -12.29
C LEU A 24 -3.02 -7.84 -13.11
N ASP A 25 -4.18 -8.00 -12.46
CA ASP A 25 -5.48 -7.85 -13.11
C ASP A 25 -5.62 -6.43 -13.69
N ALA A 26 -5.93 -6.35 -14.99
CA ALA A 26 -5.95 -5.07 -15.69
C ALA A 26 -7.05 -4.12 -15.18
N ALA A 27 -8.17 -4.62 -14.66
CA ALA A 27 -9.20 -3.78 -14.07
C ALA A 27 -8.75 -3.23 -12.71
N LEU A 28 -8.04 -4.03 -11.91
CA LEU A 28 -7.41 -3.54 -10.68
C LEU A 28 -6.39 -2.43 -10.98
N LEU A 29 -5.46 -2.67 -11.91
CA LEU A 29 -4.39 -1.72 -12.25
C LEU A 29 -4.91 -0.41 -12.88
N ARG A 30 -6.15 -0.42 -13.41
CA ARG A 30 -6.85 0.77 -13.92
C ARG A 30 -7.72 1.46 -12.87
N GLY A 31 -7.89 0.88 -11.68
CA GLY A 31 -8.80 1.39 -10.66
C GLY A 31 -10.27 1.18 -10.99
N GLU A 32 -10.57 0.25 -11.90
CA GLU A 32 -11.94 -0.14 -12.27
C GLU A 32 -12.53 -1.17 -11.28
N ARG A 33 -11.67 -1.74 -10.42
CA ARG A 33 -12.01 -2.74 -9.42
C ARG A 33 -11.18 -2.55 -8.15
N ASP A 34 -11.81 -2.74 -6.99
CA ASP A 34 -11.13 -2.84 -5.70
C ASP A 34 -10.56 -4.25 -5.48
N VAL A 35 -9.42 -4.34 -4.79
CA VAL A 35 -9.05 -5.59 -4.13
C VAL A 35 -9.93 -5.77 -2.90
N VAL A 36 -10.57 -6.93 -2.81
CA VAL A 36 -11.20 -7.42 -1.59
C VAL A 36 -10.57 -8.79 -1.35
N SER A 37 -9.67 -8.86 -0.38
CA SER A 37 -9.02 -10.10 0.05
C SER A 37 -9.17 -10.23 1.55
N GLU A 38 -9.62 -11.39 2.01
CA GLU A 38 -9.68 -11.69 3.45
C GLU A 38 -8.28 -11.72 4.10
N GLU A 39 -7.22 -11.81 3.31
CA GLU A 39 -5.84 -11.71 3.78
C GLU A 39 -5.39 -10.25 3.97
N LEU A 40 -6.12 -9.28 3.43
CA LEU A 40 -5.88 -7.85 3.62
C LEU A 40 -6.73 -7.28 4.76
N MET A 41 -7.14 -8.10 5.72
CA MET A 41 -7.86 -7.61 6.88
C MET A 41 -6.97 -6.66 7.70
N ILE A 42 -7.46 -5.44 7.89
CA ILE A 42 -6.97 -4.53 8.91
C ILE A 42 -7.93 -4.73 10.07
N GLY A 43 -7.46 -5.53 11.01
CA GLY A 43 -8.27 -5.84 12.16
C GLY A 43 -9.30 -6.94 11.96
N ASP A 44 -10.18 -7.09 12.96
CA ASP A 44 -11.17 -8.18 12.99
C ASP A 44 -12.43 -7.88 12.14
N THR A 45 -12.58 -6.62 11.67
CA THR A 45 -13.87 -6.15 11.11
C THR A 45 -13.80 -5.49 9.74
N GLU A 46 -12.64 -5.03 9.28
CA GLU A 46 -12.52 -4.31 8.00
C GLU A 46 -11.44 -4.90 7.09
N THR A 47 -11.75 -5.00 5.80
CA THR A 47 -10.77 -5.32 4.76
C THR A 47 -10.18 -4.05 4.21
N LEU A 48 -8.85 -4.00 4.14
CA LEU A 48 -8.13 -2.92 3.48
C LEU A 48 -8.55 -2.83 2.01
N ARG A 49 -9.12 -1.68 1.63
CA ARG A 49 -9.41 -1.37 0.22
C ARG A 49 -8.16 -0.83 -0.43
N VAL A 50 -7.91 -1.26 -1.66
CA VAL A 50 -6.66 -0.98 -2.36
C VAL A 50 -6.90 -0.13 -3.60
N ASP A 51 -6.06 0.90 -3.77
CA ASP A 51 -5.86 1.62 -5.02
C ASP A 51 -4.78 0.88 -5.84
N GLY A 52 -5.22 0.07 -6.80
CA GLY A 52 -4.34 -0.65 -7.71
C GLY A 52 -3.42 0.26 -8.54
N PRO A 53 -3.92 1.34 -9.18
CA PRO A 53 -3.10 2.25 -9.97
C PRO A 53 -1.89 2.86 -9.24
N GLY A 54 -2.03 3.16 -7.95
CA GLY A 54 -0.96 3.77 -7.14
C GLY A 54 -0.20 2.81 -6.23
N THR A 55 -0.58 1.52 -6.20
CA THR A 55 0.19 0.45 -5.55
C THR A 55 1.55 0.31 -6.22
N ILE A 56 2.60 0.11 -5.41
CA ILE A 56 3.99 0.06 -5.87
C ILE A 56 4.45 -1.38 -5.94
N PHE A 57 4.99 -1.75 -7.09
CA PHE A 57 5.58 -3.05 -7.38
C PHE A 57 7.09 -2.94 -7.46
N THR A 58 7.78 -4.04 -7.16
CA THR A 58 9.15 -4.26 -7.63
C THR A 58 9.07 -5.17 -8.86
N VAL A 59 9.62 -4.74 -9.99
CA VAL A 59 9.74 -5.53 -11.23
C VAL A 59 11.21 -5.53 -11.65
N ASP A 60 11.84 -6.71 -11.63
CA ASP A 60 13.29 -6.89 -11.87
C ASP A 60 14.16 -5.92 -11.06
N GLY A 61 13.76 -5.69 -9.80
CA GLY A 61 14.45 -4.79 -8.87
C GLY A 61 14.15 -3.31 -9.06
N GLN A 62 13.27 -2.93 -9.99
CA GLN A 62 12.84 -1.54 -10.19
C GLN A 62 11.47 -1.28 -9.58
N ARG A 63 11.28 -0.12 -8.93
CA ARG A 63 9.97 0.29 -8.42
C ARG A 63 9.08 0.81 -9.55
N VAL A 64 7.86 0.31 -9.67
CA VAL A 64 6.91 0.67 -10.72
C VAL A 64 5.52 0.86 -10.09
N GLU A 65 4.79 1.90 -10.47
CA GLU A 65 3.39 2.07 -10.06
C GLU A 65 2.48 1.12 -10.84
N GLY A 66 1.41 0.63 -10.22
CA GLY A 66 0.50 -0.35 -10.84
C GLY A 66 -0.08 0.13 -12.18
N ARG A 67 -0.40 1.42 -12.30
CA ARG A 67 -0.90 2.01 -13.56
C ARG A 67 0.05 1.79 -14.75
N ASP A 68 1.35 1.74 -14.49
CA ASP A 68 2.39 1.59 -15.52
C ASP A 68 2.62 0.12 -15.92
N LEU A 69 1.96 -0.82 -15.24
CA LEU A 69 1.98 -2.24 -15.56
C LEU A 69 0.84 -2.64 -16.51
N VAL A 70 -0.14 -1.76 -16.75
CA VAL A 70 -1.28 -2.05 -17.62
C VAL A 70 -0.81 -2.39 -19.04
N GLY A 71 -1.05 -3.63 -19.47
CA GLY A 71 -0.68 -4.11 -20.81
C GLY A 71 0.81 -4.39 -21.00
N ARG A 72 1.62 -4.33 -19.93
CA ARG A 72 3.01 -4.74 -19.95
C ARG A 72 3.10 -6.26 -19.95
N ASP A 73 3.98 -6.81 -20.79
CA ASP A 73 4.33 -8.23 -20.72
C ASP A 73 5.34 -8.46 -19.58
N LEU A 74 4.96 -9.31 -18.63
CA LEU A 74 5.74 -9.65 -17.44
C LEU A 74 6.10 -11.15 -17.39
N GLY A 75 5.94 -11.89 -18.50
CA GLY A 75 6.04 -13.36 -18.51
C GLY A 75 7.33 -13.94 -17.91
N ASP A 76 8.47 -13.28 -18.12
CA ASP A 76 9.78 -13.68 -17.55
C ASP A 76 10.26 -12.76 -16.41
N ALA A 77 9.51 -11.70 -16.12
CA ALA A 77 9.92 -10.70 -15.14
C ALA A 77 9.69 -11.21 -13.71
N ARG A 78 10.65 -10.95 -12.82
CA ARG A 78 10.44 -11.18 -11.38
C ARG A 78 9.72 -9.96 -10.82
N TRP A 79 8.47 -10.15 -10.43
CA TRP A 79 7.66 -9.09 -9.85
C TRP A 79 7.09 -9.49 -8.48
N GLN A 80 6.87 -8.48 -7.64
CA GLN A 80 6.14 -8.59 -6.38
C GLN A 80 5.58 -7.23 -5.98
N VAL A 81 4.50 -7.21 -5.20
CA VAL A 81 4.01 -6.01 -4.52
C VAL A 81 5.02 -5.58 -3.48
N ALA A 82 5.33 -4.28 -3.45
CA ALA A 82 6.32 -3.72 -2.54
C ALA A 82 5.71 -2.74 -1.54
N GLN A 83 4.71 -1.94 -1.94
CA GLN A 83 3.79 -1.29 -1.02
C GLN A 83 2.40 -1.19 -1.63
N ILE A 84 1.39 -1.52 -0.85
CA ILE A 84 -0.02 -1.35 -1.18
C ILE A 84 -0.40 0.11 -0.96
N LEU A 85 -1.05 0.74 -1.94
CA LEU A 85 -1.70 2.02 -1.72
C LEU A 85 -3.12 1.77 -1.21
N VAL A 86 -3.44 2.28 -0.03
CA VAL A 86 -4.78 2.22 0.54
C VAL A 86 -5.70 3.17 -0.19
N ALA A 87 -6.87 2.69 -0.58
CA ALA A 87 -7.92 3.51 -1.16
C ALA A 87 -8.47 4.49 -0.11
N THR A 88 -8.11 5.77 -0.26
CA THR A 88 -8.57 6.89 0.56
C THR A 88 -9.09 8.01 -0.34
N ASP A 89 -9.84 8.97 0.21
CA ASP A 89 -10.29 10.16 -0.52
C ASP A 89 -9.16 11.18 -0.79
N GLY A 90 -7.94 10.87 -0.36
CA GLY A 90 -6.78 11.73 -0.53
C GLY A 90 -6.63 12.83 0.52
N THR A 91 -7.49 12.87 1.53
CA THR A 91 -7.38 13.78 2.67
C THR A 91 -6.55 13.16 3.80
N HIS A 92 -5.99 14.02 4.66
CA HIS A 92 -5.32 13.56 5.87
C HIS A 92 -6.31 12.88 6.83
N GLU A 93 -7.53 13.42 6.92
CA GLU A 93 -8.56 12.93 7.84
C GLU A 93 -9.00 11.50 7.51
N ASP A 94 -9.25 11.19 6.23
CA ASP A 94 -9.64 9.84 5.84
C ASP A 94 -8.51 8.82 6.04
N ALA A 95 -7.26 9.21 5.79
CA ALA A 95 -6.11 8.36 6.09
C ALA A 95 -6.00 8.06 7.60
N LEU A 96 -6.23 9.06 8.46
CA LEU A 96 -6.23 8.85 9.92
C LEU A 96 -7.43 8.02 10.38
N ARG A 97 -8.59 8.13 9.72
CA ARG A 97 -9.75 7.27 9.99
C ARG A 97 -9.42 5.80 9.76
N VAL A 98 -8.70 5.47 8.68
CA VAL A 98 -8.23 4.09 8.44
C VAL A 98 -7.26 3.66 9.53
N MET A 99 -6.28 4.51 9.88
CA MET A 99 -5.32 4.19 10.95
C MET A 99 -5.97 3.96 12.31
N ALA A 100 -7.04 4.68 12.64
CA ALA A 100 -7.76 4.46 13.89
C ALA A 100 -8.31 3.03 14.00
N VAL A 101 -8.76 2.43 12.89
CA VAL A 101 -9.20 1.02 12.85
C VAL A 101 -8.00 0.08 13.02
N VAL A 102 -6.86 0.38 12.37
CA VAL A 102 -5.62 -0.41 12.51
C VAL A 102 -5.12 -0.44 13.97
N GLU A 103 -5.11 0.72 14.63
CA GLU A 103 -4.62 0.89 16.00
C GLU A 103 -5.56 0.29 17.06
N GLU A 104 -6.84 0.06 16.73
CA GLU A 104 -7.76 -0.67 17.63
C GLU A 104 -7.37 -2.14 17.77
N ASP A 105 -6.77 -2.73 16.74
CA ASP A 105 -6.46 -4.16 16.67
C ASP A 105 -4.97 -4.50 16.85
N GLY A 106 -4.09 -3.50 16.95
CA GLY A 106 -2.66 -3.70 17.17
C GLY A 106 -1.98 -2.50 17.81
N ASP A 107 -0.82 -2.73 18.45
CA ASP A 107 0.00 -1.67 19.03
C ASP A 107 1.09 -1.26 18.04
N TYR A 108 1.03 0.00 17.58
CA TYR A 108 1.94 0.53 16.57
C TYR A 108 2.84 1.62 17.15
N ALA A 109 4.14 1.49 16.92
CA ALA A 109 5.07 2.58 17.16
C ALA A 109 4.83 3.69 16.13
N THR A 110 4.45 4.88 16.59
CA THR A 110 4.19 6.04 15.73
C THR A 110 5.37 7.00 15.70
N ASP A 111 5.91 7.26 14.50
CA ASP A 111 6.87 8.34 14.24
C ASP A 111 6.21 9.44 13.39
N THR A 112 6.04 10.62 14.00
CA THR A 112 5.42 11.80 13.36
C THR A 112 6.43 12.75 12.71
N ALA A 113 7.72 12.42 12.77
CA ALA A 113 8.79 13.18 12.12
C ALA A 113 9.84 12.25 11.50
N PRO A 114 9.44 11.34 10.59
CA PRO A 114 10.33 10.34 10.04
C PRO A 114 11.47 10.97 9.23
N GLN A 115 12.70 10.54 9.50
CA GLN A 115 13.89 11.02 8.82
C GLN A 115 14.15 10.30 7.49
N HIS A 116 13.43 9.20 7.25
CA HIS A 116 13.61 8.33 6.08
C HIS A 116 12.27 8.08 5.40
N ASN A 117 12.29 7.99 4.07
CA ASN A 117 11.12 7.67 3.27
C ASN A 117 11.21 6.21 2.76
N PRO A 118 10.57 5.23 3.44
CA PRO A 118 10.58 3.84 3.00
C PRO A 118 9.77 3.59 1.72
N VAL A 119 8.81 4.47 1.40
CA VAL A 119 7.94 4.34 0.22
C VAL A 119 8.68 4.79 -1.05
N GLY A 120 9.56 5.79 -0.94
CA GLY A 120 10.35 6.34 -2.05
C GLY A 120 9.58 7.30 -2.96
N VAL A 121 8.34 7.65 -2.59
CA VAL A 121 7.52 8.67 -3.26
C VAL A 121 7.04 9.72 -2.27
N GLY A 122 6.90 10.97 -2.72
CA GLY A 122 6.39 12.07 -1.90
C GLY A 122 7.21 12.37 -0.63
N GLU A 123 6.57 13.05 0.31
CA GLU A 123 7.09 13.36 1.66
C GLU A 123 6.37 12.46 2.68
N VAL A 124 7.08 11.66 3.45
CA VAL A 124 6.46 10.90 4.55
C VAL A 124 6.19 11.85 5.71
N VAL A 125 4.95 11.84 6.17
CA VAL A 125 4.46 12.70 7.26
C VAL A 125 4.42 11.91 8.56
N THR A 126 3.94 10.67 8.51
CA THR A 126 3.83 9.78 9.66
C THR A 126 4.16 8.36 9.24
N LEU A 127 4.87 7.63 10.10
CA LEU A 127 5.12 6.20 9.98
C LEU A 127 4.52 5.48 11.20
N TRP A 128 3.80 4.39 10.94
CA TRP A 128 3.33 3.45 11.95
C TRP A 128 4.03 2.12 11.70
N SER A 129 4.65 1.58 12.74
CA SER A 129 5.37 0.31 12.65
C SER A 129 4.89 -0.67 13.71
N ASP A 130 4.48 -1.85 13.25
CA ASP A 130 4.22 -3.00 14.11
C ASP A 130 5.55 -3.51 14.71
N GLU A 131 5.53 -3.97 15.96
CA GLU A 131 6.73 -4.45 16.67
C GLU A 131 7.43 -5.59 15.91
N HIS A 132 6.65 -6.39 15.16
CA HIS A 132 7.12 -7.54 14.42
C HIS A 132 7.26 -7.28 12.92
N GLY A 133 6.95 -6.06 12.44
CA GLY A 133 6.98 -5.69 11.03
C GLY A 133 5.92 -6.41 10.18
N GLN A 134 4.88 -6.95 10.83
CA GLN A 134 3.78 -7.67 10.17
C GLN A 134 2.97 -6.74 9.28
N TRP A 135 2.74 -5.53 9.79
CA TRP A 135 2.12 -4.44 9.07
C TRP A 135 2.80 -3.14 9.47
N ASP A 136 3.30 -2.41 8.49
CA ASP A 136 3.80 -1.05 8.61
C ASP A 136 2.99 -0.16 7.67
N LEU A 137 2.76 1.08 8.08
CA LEU A 137 2.03 2.05 7.28
C LEU A 137 2.74 3.40 7.24
N ALA A 138 2.69 4.07 6.09
CA ALA A 138 3.21 5.43 5.93
C ALA A 138 2.14 6.34 5.35
N LEU A 139 1.90 7.44 6.05
CA LEU A 139 1.17 8.57 5.50
C LEU A 139 2.14 9.43 4.69
N VAL A 140 1.86 9.58 3.40
CA VAL A 140 2.67 10.33 2.45
C VAL A 140 1.90 11.53 1.93
N ARG A 141 2.51 12.71 1.96
CA ARG A 141 2.04 13.89 1.24
C ARG A 141 2.59 13.89 -0.17
N ARG A 142 1.70 13.95 -1.16
CA ARG A 142 2.02 14.00 -2.59
C ARG A 142 1.57 15.35 -3.19
N ALA A 143 2.35 15.85 -4.14
CA ALA A 143 1.89 16.94 -5.00
C ALA A 143 0.69 16.45 -5.81
N VAL A 144 -0.28 17.33 -6.09
CA VAL A 144 -1.42 16.95 -6.93
C VAL A 144 -0.90 16.76 -8.35
N THR A 145 -0.76 15.51 -8.77
CA THR A 145 -0.58 15.16 -10.18
C THR A 145 -1.97 15.06 -10.80
N GLY A 146 -2.31 16.03 -11.65
CA GLY A 146 -3.53 16.05 -12.45
C GLY A 146 -3.46 15.16 -13.67
#